data_AF-A0A972AE47-F1
#
_entry.id   AF-A0A972AE47-F1
#
_cell.length_a   1.000
_cell.length_b   1.000
_cell.length_c   1.000
_cell.angle_alpha   90.00
_cell.angle_beta   90.00
_cell.angle_gamma   90.00
#
_symmetry.space_group_name_H-M   'P 1'
#
loop_
_entity.id
_entity.type
_entity.pdbx_description
1 polymer ?
#
loop_
_entity_poly.entity_id
_entity_poly.type
_entity_poly.pdbx_seq_one_letter_code
_entity_poly.pdbx_strand_id
1 'polypeptide(L)' 'MKTIITEEIRFRQRVVEYAIKYDNNAKAARRYHTSRQQVWRWRKKY' A
#
# COMPACT_ATOMS: atom_id res chain seq x y z
N MET A 1 -8.65 24.68 0.21
CA MET A 1 -8.63 23.56 1.19
C MET A 1 -7.27 22.87 1.08
N LYS A 2 -6.47 22.83 2.15
CA LYS A 2 -5.26 21.98 2.17
C LYS A 2 -5.74 20.53 2.10
N THR A 3 -5.31 19.77 1.10
CA THR A 3 -5.50 18.32 1.07
C THR A 3 -4.69 17.72 2.22
N ILE A 4 -5.32 17.55 3.37
CA ILE A 4 -4.72 16.87 4.53
C ILE A 4 -4.66 15.39 4.15
N ILE A 5 -3.54 14.98 3.57
CA ILE A 5 -3.27 13.56 3.32
C ILE A 5 -3.03 12.94 4.69
N THR A 6 -3.96 12.08 5.11
CA THR A 6 -3.84 11.37 6.38
C THR A 6 -2.65 10.41 6.34
N GLU A 7 -2.08 10.11 7.50
CA GLU A 7 -0.97 9.15 7.60
C GLU A 7 -1.34 7.78 7.05
N GLU A 8 -2.62 7.41 7.12
CA GLU A 8 -3.14 6.19 6.53
C GLU A 8 -3.01 6.18 4.99
N ILE A 9 -3.32 7.28 4.31
CA ILE A 9 -3.16 7.38 2.85
C ILE A 9 -1.68 7.26 2.48
N ARG A 10 -0.79 7.94 3.21
CA ARG A 10 0.67 7.84 3.01
C ARG A 10 1.19 6.43 3.26
N PHE A 11 0.67 5.75 4.28
CA PHE A 11 1.00 4.36 4.56
C PHE A 11 0.60 3.46 3.39
N ARG A 12 -0.65 3.54 2.92
CA ARG A 12 -1.15 2.74 1.81
C ARG A 12 -0.36 2.97 0.52
N GLN A 13 -0.01 4.23 0.21
CA GLN A 13 0.85 4.56 -0.94
C GLN A 13 2.22 3.88 -0.83
N ARG A 14 2.90 3.98 0.31
CA ARG A 14 4.20 3.29 0.53
C ARG A 14 4.10 1.78 0.36
N VAL A 15 3.01 1.16 0.83
CA VAL A 15 2.79 -0.28 0.64
C VAL A 15 2.62 -0.62 -0.84
N VAL A 16 1.86 0.17 -1.58
CA VAL A 16 1.62 -0.04 -3.02
C VAL A 16 2.90 0.17 -3.84
N GLU A 17 3.64 1.25 -3.59
CA GLU A 17 4.93 1.52 -4.23
C GLU A 17 5.91 0.36 -4.03
N TYR A 18 6.01 -0.14 -2.80
CA TYR A 18 6.84 -1.30 -2.50
C TYR A 18 6.33 -2.56 -3.22
N ALA A 19 5.01 -2.80 -3.24
CA ALA A 19 4.43 -3.94 -3.94
C ALA A 19 4.71 -3.90 -5.44
N ILE A 20 4.66 -2.72 -6.08
CA ILE A 20 4.97 -2.51 -7.50
C ILE A 20 6.48 -2.69 -7.74
N LYS A 21 7.33 -2.08 -6.92
CA LYS A 21 8.80 -2.16 -7.03
C LYS A 21 9.33 -3.60 -7.07
N TYR A 22 8.69 -4.49 -6.32
CA TYR A 22 9.08 -5.91 -6.24
C TYR A 22 8.10 -6.84 -6.98
N ASP A 23 7.12 -6.28 -7.69
CA ASP A 23 5.96 -6.95 -8.29
C ASP A 23 5.40 -8.12 -7.45
N ASN A 24 5.26 -7.88 -6.14
CA ASN A 24 4.89 -8.94 -5.20
C ASN A 24 4.10 -8.43 -3.99
N ASN A 25 2.78 -8.66 -4.04
CA ASN A 25 1.85 -8.26 -2.98
C ASN A 25 2.09 -9.03 -1.67
N ALA A 26 2.53 -10.29 -1.72
CA ALA A 26 2.80 -11.09 -0.52
C ALA A 26 4.07 -10.61 0.20
N LYS A 27 5.08 -10.17 -0.55
CA LYS A 27 6.30 -9.56 0.00
C LYS A 27 5.99 -8.23 0.70
N ALA A 28 5.16 -7.39 0.09
CA ALA A 28 4.69 -6.15 0.70
C ALA A 28 3.86 -6.42 1.97
N ALA A 29 2.92 -7.36 1.90
CA ALA A 29 2.09 -7.76 3.03
C ALA A 29 2.91 -8.18 4.27
N ARG A 30 3.94 -9.02 4.07
CA ARG A 30 4.85 -9.44 5.14
C ARG A 30 5.64 -8.27 5.73
N ARG A 31 6.15 -7.36 4.90
CA ARG A 31 6.96 -6.20 5.33
C ARG A 31 6.14 -5.21 6.16
N TYR A 32 4.90 -4.97 5.77
CA TYR A 32 4.05 -3.94 6.36
C TYR A 32 2.98 -4.50 7.30
N HIS A 33 3.13 -5.76 7.73
CA HIS A 33 2.21 -6.43 8.66
C HIS A 33 0.73 -6.26 8.28
N THR A 34 0.43 -6.42 6.99
CA THR A 34 -0.93 -6.28 6.43
C THR A 34 -1.29 -7.53 5.64
N SER A 35 -2.55 -7.66 5.23
CA SER A 35 -3.00 -8.79 4.43
C SER A 35 -2.67 -8.59 2.94
N ARG A 36 -2.29 -9.68 2.24
CA ARG A 36 -2.11 -9.67 0.78
C ARG A 36 -3.35 -9.15 0.04
N GLN A 37 -4.55 -9.46 0.56
CA GLN A 37 -5.81 -9.00 -0.01
C GLN A 37 -5.95 -7.47 0.09
N GLN A 38 -5.56 -6.86 1.22
CA GLN A 38 -5.56 -5.40 1.37
C GLN A 38 -4.56 -4.74 0.43
N VAL A 39 -3.35 -5.29 0.30
CA VAL A 39 -2.35 -4.77 -0.66
C VAL A 39 -2.90 -4.79 -2.09
N TRP A 40 -3.57 -5.88 -2.49
CA TRP A 40 -4.20 -5.96 -3.80
C TRP A 40 -5.33 -4.93 -3.97
N ARG A 41 -6.19 -4.76 -2.96
CA ARG A 41 -7.26 -3.73 -2.99
C ARG A 41 -6.68 -2.32 -3.12
N TRP A 42 -5.61 -2.00 -2.40
CA TRP A 42 -4.96 -0.71 -2.50
C TRP A 42 -4.30 -0.50 -3.86
N ARG A 43 -3.58 -1.51 -4.40
CA ARG A 43 -2.98 -1.46 -5.74
C ARG A 43 -4.00 -1.35 -6.88
N LYS A 44 -5.26 -1.77 -6.65
CA LYS A 44 -6.36 -1.57 -7.61
C LYS A 44 -6.98 -0.17 -7.53
N LYS A 45 -6.86 0.49 -6.38
CA LYS A 45 -7.48 1.79 -6.10
C LYS A 45 -6.56 2.96 -6.45
N TYR A 46 -5.26 2.82 -6.22
CA TYR A 46 -4.21 3.75 -6.61
C TYR A 46 -3.59 3.26 -7.91
#